data_AF-A0A379AIS0-F1
#
_entry.id   AF-A0A379AIS0-F1
#
_cell.length_a   1.000
_cell.length_b   1.000
_cell.length_c   1.000
_cell.angle_alpha   90.00
_cell.angle_beta   90.00
_cell.angle_gamma   90.00
#
_symmetry.space_group_name_H-M   'P 1'
#
loop_
_entity.id
_entity.type
_entity.pdbx_description
1 polymer ?
#
loop_
_entity_poly.entity_id
_entity_poly.type
_entity_poly.pdbx_seq_one_letter_code
_entity_poly.pdbx_strand_id
1 'polypeptide(L)'
;MTDTPDAPESDDILMRCESARGTSRVICFSPDHSKTLPEMSLNALEEVVRTWQAETADLGQHYPWVQVFENKGAAMGCSNPHPHGQIWANSFLPNEAQREDDHQRDYFAKHGSPMLVDYLAREQQDGSRTVVETDHWLAVVPWWAAWPV
;
A
#
# COMPACT_ATOMS: atom_id res chain seq x y z
N MET A 1 -2.48 21.12 0.71
CA MET A 1 -1.39 22.11 0.87
C MET A 1 -1.13 22.74 -0.48
N THR A 2 -1.54 23.99 -0.64
CA THR A 2 -1.31 24.84 -1.84
C THR A 2 0.09 25.47 -1.86
N ASP A 3 0.88 25.29 -0.80
CA ASP A 3 2.09 26.08 -0.56
C ASP A 3 3.36 25.45 -1.15
N THR A 4 3.30 24.23 -1.72
CA THR A 4 4.44 23.66 -2.45
C THR A 4 4.56 24.35 -3.81
N PRO A 5 5.68 25.03 -4.11
CA PRO A 5 5.87 25.72 -5.37
C PRO A 5 5.87 24.73 -6.54
N ASP A 6 5.50 25.23 -7.72
CA ASP A 6 5.71 24.50 -8.96
C ASP A 6 7.23 24.38 -9.22
N ALA A 7 7.65 23.20 -9.69
CA ALA A 7 9.01 22.96 -10.10
C ALA A 7 9.32 23.86 -11.31
N PRO A 8 10.54 24.41 -11.41
CA PRO A 8 10.91 25.24 -12.55
C PRO A 8 10.87 24.39 -13.82
N GLU A 9 10.31 24.94 -14.90
CA GLU A 9 10.43 24.33 -16.23
C GLU A 9 11.91 24.25 -16.62
N SER A 10 12.35 23.06 -17.05
CA SER A 10 13.73 22.79 -17.44
C SER A 10 13.78 21.74 -18.55
N ASP A 11 14.54 22.02 -19.61
CA ASP A 11 14.83 21.08 -20.69
C ASP A 11 16.09 20.23 -20.41
N ASP A 12 16.67 20.32 -19.22
CA ASP A 12 17.86 19.56 -18.85
C ASP A 12 17.58 18.05 -18.88
N ILE A 13 18.36 17.30 -19.65
CA ILE A 13 18.18 15.86 -19.83
C ILE A 13 18.83 15.04 -18.71
N LEU A 14 19.70 15.63 -17.90
CA LEU A 14 20.46 14.97 -16.84
C LEU A 14 19.90 15.29 -15.46
N MET A 15 19.47 16.53 -15.21
CA MET A 15 19.06 17.03 -13.91
C MET A 15 17.62 17.54 -13.94
N ARG A 16 16.67 16.64 -13.65
CA ARG A 16 15.23 16.90 -13.67
C ARG A 16 14.63 16.85 -12.28
N CYS A 17 13.61 17.66 -12.04
CA CYS A 17 12.80 17.62 -10.83
C CYS A 17 11.34 17.93 -11.16
N GLU A 18 10.44 17.47 -10.30
CA GLU A 18 9.00 17.70 -10.40
C GLU A 18 8.45 18.10 -9.03
N SER A 19 7.29 18.77 -9.02
CA SER A 19 6.62 19.12 -7.77
C SER A 19 5.98 17.91 -7.11
N ALA A 20 6.26 17.74 -5.82
CA ALA A 20 5.59 16.76 -4.97
C ALA A 20 4.61 17.46 -4.02
N ARG A 21 3.31 17.33 -4.28
CA ARG A 21 2.25 17.79 -3.37
C ARG A 21 1.55 16.59 -2.76
N GLY A 22 1.13 16.72 -1.51
CA GLY A 22 0.55 15.60 -0.80
C GLY A 22 0.11 15.93 0.60
N THR A 23 -0.26 14.88 1.32
CA THR A 23 -0.51 14.94 2.76
C THR A 23 -0.08 13.64 3.42
N SER A 24 0.29 13.72 4.69
CA SER A 24 0.66 12.58 5.52
C SER A 24 -0.24 12.54 6.75
N ARG A 25 -0.85 11.39 7.02
CA ARG A 25 -1.68 11.12 8.20
C ARG A 25 -1.10 9.93 8.97
N VAL A 26 -1.35 9.91 10.28
CA VAL A 26 -1.01 8.79 11.18
C VAL A 26 -2.31 8.19 11.69
N ILE A 27 -2.39 6.85 11.70
CA ILE A 27 -3.51 6.11 12.28
C ILE A 27 -3.00 5.35 13.49
N CYS A 28 -3.44 5.74 14.68
CA CYS A 28 -3.26 4.90 15.86
C CYS A 28 -4.29 3.76 15.82
N PHE A 29 -3.84 2.51 15.87
CA PHE A 29 -4.75 1.36 15.73
C PHE A 29 -5.68 1.17 16.93
N SER A 30 -5.20 1.55 18.12
CA SER A 30 -5.99 1.48 19.35
C SER A 30 -5.40 2.43 20.40
N PRO A 31 -6.14 2.80 21.46
CA PRO A 31 -5.56 3.54 22.58
C PRO A 31 -4.57 2.70 23.41
N ASP A 32 -4.56 1.37 23.25
CA ASP A 32 -3.68 0.47 23.99
C ASP A 32 -2.30 0.40 23.34
N HIS A 33 -1.31 1.00 24.00
CA HIS A 33 0.08 1.04 23.54
C HIS A 33 0.76 -0.33 23.48
N SER A 34 0.19 -1.35 24.12
CA SER A 34 0.81 -2.66 24.25
C SER A 34 0.35 -3.69 23.22
N LYS A 35 -0.74 -3.41 22.48
CA LYS A 35 -1.36 -4.38 21.58
C LYS A 35 -1.08 -4.09 20.12
N THR A 36 -0.33 -4.97 19.49
CA THR A 36 -0.14 -4.97 18.04
C THR A 36 -1.32 -5.61 17.32
N LEU A 37 -1.43 -5.46 15.99
CA LEU A 37 -2.56 -5.97 15.20
C LEU A 37 -2.95 -7.43 15.52
N PRO A 38 -2.01 -8.40 15.66
CA PRO A 38 -2.36 -9.79 15.99
C PRO A 38 -3.00 -9.99 17.38
N GLU A 39 -2.88 -9.01 18.28
CA GLU A 39 -3.37 -9.07 19.66
C GLU A 39 -4.72 -8.33 19.83
N MET A 40 -5.20 -7.69 18.76
CA MET A 40 -6.48 -7.01 18.72
C MET A 40 -7.62 -8.00 18.47
N SER A 41 -8.83 -7.67 18.95
CA SER A 41 -10.03 -8.43 18.60
C SER A 41 -10.38 -8.23 17.12
N LEU A 42 -11.10 -9.18 16.53
CA LEU A 42 -11.56 -9.07 15.14
C LEU A 42 -12.37 -7.79 14.90
N ASN A 43 -13.25 -7.42 15.84
CA ASN A 43 -14.02 -6.17 15.74
C ASN A 43 -13.11 -4.94 15.73
N ALA A 44 -12.03 -4.94 16.51
CA ALA A 44 -11.09 -3.82 16.51
C ALA A 44 -10.26 -3.76 15.21
N LEU A 45 -9.89 -4.92 14.64
CA LEU A 45 -9.26 -5.00 13.32
C LEU A 45 -10.20 -4.52 12.21
N GLU A 46 -11.48 -4.84 12.30
CA GLU A 46 -12.50 -4.36 11.37
C GLU A 46 -12.59 -2.82 11.40
N GLU A 47 -12.55 -2.19 12.58
CA GLU A 47 -12.50 -0.72 12.70
C GLU A 47 -11.24 -0.12 12.09
N VAL A 48 -10.08 -0.80 12.19
CA VAL A 48 -8.85 -0.38 11.50
C VAL A 48 -9.04 -0.43 9.98
N VAL A 49 -9.61 -1.51 9.44
CA VAL A 49 -9.91 -1.64 8.00
C VAL A 49 -10.92 -0.59 7.55
N ARG A 50 -11.97 -0.32 8.34
CA ARG A 50 -12.94 0.76 8.07
C ARG A 50 -12.27 2.13 8.03
N THR A 51 -11.32 2.37 8.94
CA THR A 51 -10.54 3.61 8.95
C THR A 51 -9.70 3.73 7.68
N TRP A 52 -9.00 2.67 7.26
CA TRP A 52 -8.26 2.68 5.99
C TRP A 52 -9.15 2.97 4.78
N GLN A 53 -10.34 2.37 4.73
CA GLN A 53 -11.32 2.61 3.66
C GLN A 53 -11.78 4.07 3.63
N ALA A 54 -12.17 4.62 4.79
CA ALA A 54 -12.64 5.99 4.90
C ALA A 54 -11.57 7.02 4.48
N GLU A 55 -10.35 6.83 4.98
CA GLU A 55 -9.22 7.71 4.68
C GLU A 55 -8.80 7.63 3.21
N THR A 56 -8.80 6.43 2.63
CA THR A 56 -8.48 6.23 1.20
C THR A 56 -9.54 6.88 0.31
N ALA A 57 -10.82 6.75 0.66
CA ALA A 57 -11.92 7.36 -0.10
C ALA A 57 -11.94 8.90 0.03
N ASP A 58 -11.62 9.45 1.20
CA ASP A 58 -11.49 10.89 1.42
C ASP A 58 -10.33 11.48 0.60
N LEU A 59 -9.12 10.93 0.79
CA LEU A 59 -7.92 11.43 0.11
C LEU A 59 -7.96 11.17 -1.40
N GLY A 60 -8.55 10.06 -1.84
CA GLY A 60 -8.67 9.69 -3.26
C GLY A 60 -9.54 10.64 -4.08
N GLN A 61 -10.36 11.49 -3.44
CA GLN A 61 -11.08 12.57 -4.14
C GLN A 61 -10.16 13.68 -4.63
N HIS A 62 -8.95 13.77 -4.05
CA HIS A 62 -8.02 14.88 -4.29
C HIS A 62 -6.66 14.43 -4.82
N TYR A 63 -6.27 13.17 -4.58
CA TYR A 63 -4.96 12.65 -4.95
C TYR A 63 -5.10 11.39 -5.80
N PRO A 64 -4.32 11.25 -6.89
CA PRO A 64 -4.31 10.05 -7.73
C PRO A 64 -3.73 8.82 -7.03
N TRP A 65 -2.95 9.01 -5.95
CA TRP A 65 -2.39 7.90 -5.18
C TRP A 65 -2.53 8.11 -3.69
N VAL A 66 -3.02 7.08 -2.99
CA VAL A 66 -3.11 7.04 -1.52
C VAL A 66 -2.47 5.74 -1.05
N GLN A 67 -1.31 5.86 -0.40
CA GLN A 67 -0.57 4.73 0.14
C GLN A 67 -0.86 4.56 1.63
N VAL A 68 -1.54 3.48 1.98
CA VAL A 68 -1.63 3.00 3.38
C VAL A 68 -0.45 2.05 3.64
N PHE A 69 0.26 2.24 4.75
CA PHE A 69 1.37 1.36 5.13
C PHE A 69 1.63 1.37 6.64
N GLU A 70 2.35 0.35 7.13
CA GLU A 70 2.80 0.23 8.52
C GLU A 70 4.29 -0.09 8.54
N ASN A 71 5.07 0.61 9.37
CA ASN A 71 6.44 0.23 9.70
C ASN A 71 6.46 -0.30 11.13
N LYS A 72 6.56 -1.63 11.30
CA LYS A 72 6.51 -2.28 12.61
C LYS A 72 7.90 -2.67 13.13
N GLY A 73 8.20 -2.23 14.36
CA GLY A 73 9.41 -2.60 15.07
C GLY A 73 10.64 -1.74 14.72
N ALA A 74 11.59 -1.67 15.66
CA ALA A 74 12.78 -0.84 15.51
C ALA A 74 13.66 -1.24 14.31
N ALA A 75 13.67 -2.54 13.97
CA ALA A 75 14.39 -3.06 12.80
C ALA A 75 13.88 -2.49 11.47
N MET A 76 12.62 -2.07 11.41
CA MET A 76 11.99 -1.47 10.23
C MET A 76 11.93 0.06 10.31
N GLY A 77 12.71 0.69 11.21
CA GLY A 77 12.80 2.14 11.34
C GLY A 77 11.62 2.80 12.08
N CYS A 78 10.86 2.03 12.88
CA CYS A 78 9.77 2.59 13.68
C CYS A 78 10.31 3.50 14.80
N SER A 79 9.97 4.80 14.76
CA SER A 79 10.46 5.80 15.71
C SER A 79 9.59 5.96 16.97
N ASN A 80 8.36 5.44 16.96
CA ASN A 80 7.42 5.48 18.08
C ASN A 80 6.88 4.06 18.38
N PRO A 81 7.00 3.55 19.62
CA PRO A 81 6.57 2.19 19.95
C PRO A 81 5.06 1.97 19.93
N HIS A 82 4.25 3.03 19.90
CA HIS A 82 2.80 2.89 19.82
C HIS A 82 2.39 2.26 18.46
N PRO A 83 1.54 1.22 18.43
CA PRO A 83 1.08 0.60 17.18
C PRO A 83 0.32 1.59 16.29
N HIS A 84 0.88 1.92 15.13
CA HIS A 84 0.30 2.88 14.20
C HIS A 84 0.61 2.56 12.75
N GLY A 85 -0.33 2.91 11.88
CA GLY A 85 -0.15 3.00 10.44
C GLY A 85 0.10 4.45 9.99
N GLN A 86 0.49 4.60 8.74
CA GLN A 86 0.65 5.87 8.07
C GLN A 86 -0.12 5.86 6.75
N ILE A 87 -0.54 7.04 6.33
CA ILE A 87 -1.13 7.25 5.02
C ILE A 87 -0.43 8.41 4.35
N TRP A 88 0.16 8.17 3.18
CA TRP A 88 0.73 9.22 2.34
C TRP A 88 -0.09 9.32 1.05
N ALA A 89 -0.66 10.49 0.80
CA ALA A 89 -1.34 10.79 -0.46
C ALA A 89 -0.50 11.73 -1.30
N ASN A 90 -0.34 11.42 -2.59
CA ASN A 90 0.57 12.10 -3.50
C ASN A 90 -0.16 12.61 -4.74
N SER A 91 0.23 13.79 -5.24
CA SER A 91 -0.27 14.37 -6.49
C SER A 91 0.25 13.69 -7.76
N PHE A 92 1.03 12.62 -7.61
CA PHE A 92 1.68 11.85 -8.66
C PHE A 92 1.67 10.36 -8.28
N LEU A 93 1.87 9.48 -9.26
CA LEU A 93 2.05 8.05 -9.02
C LEU A 93 3.50 7.76 -8.62
N PRO A 94 3.75 7.16 -7.44
CA PRO A 94 5.09 6.69 -7.08
C PRO A 94 5.61 5.63 -8.04
N ASN A 95 6.93 5.42 -8.05
CA ASN A 95 7.60 4.48 -8.96
C ASN A 95 6.98 3.07 -8.99
N GLU A 96 6.69 2.51 -7.81
CA GLU A 96 6.11 1.18 -7.70
C GLU A 96 4.68 1.13 -8.23
N ALA A 97 3.86 2.14 -7.86
CA ALA A 97 2.49 2.27 -8.35
C ALA A 97 2.45 2.35 -9.88
N GLN A 98 3.28 3.21 -10.48
CA GLN A 98 3.38 3.36 -11.93
C GLN A 98 3.79 2.05 -12.61
N ARG A 99 4.81 1.38 -12.08
CA ARG A 99 5.31 0.13 -12.66
C ARG A 99 4.29 -1.01 -12.57
N GLU A 100 3.61 -1.15 -11.43
CA GLU A 100 2.56 -2.15 -11.26
C GLU A 100 1.35 -1.87 -12.16
N ASP A 101 0.96 -0.62 -12.31
CA ASP A 101 -0.13 -0.17 -13.17
C ASP A 101 0.15 -0.44 -14.66
N ASP A 102 1.37 -0.12 -15.12
CA ASP A 102 1.82 -0.43 -16.49
C ASP A 102 1.80 -1.94 -16.77
N HIS A 103 2.40 -2.75 -15.90
CA HIS A 103 2.47 -4.19 -16.12
C HIS A 103 1.11 -4.89 -16.02
N GLN A 104 0.22 -4.44 -15.13
CA GLN A 104 -1.13 -4.97 -15.05
C GLN A 104 -1.95 -4.63 -16.29
N ARG A 105 -1.83 -3.40 -16.83
CA ARG A 105 -2.46 -3.02 -18.10
C ARG A 105 -1.95 -3.84 -19.27
N ASP A 106 -0.63 -3.99 -19.40
CA ASP A 106 -0.03 -4.76 -20.50
C ASP A 106 -0.49 -6.22 -20.48
N TYR A 107 -0.53 -6.82 -19.29
CA TYR A 107 -1.05 -8.17 -19.12
C TYR A 107 -2.53 -8.25 -19.49
N PHE A 108 -3.35 -7.32 -18.99
CA PHE A 108 -4.78 -7.30 -19.27
C PHE A 108 -5.06 -7.13 -20.76
N ALA A 109 -4.35 -6.24 -21.45
CA ALA A 109 -4.48 -6.02 -22.89
C ALA A 109 -4.15 -7.29 -23.72
N LYS A 110 -3.20 -8.11 -23.22
CA LYS A 110 -2.77 -9.34 -23.90
C LYS A 110 -3.62 -10.56 -23.57
N HIS A 111 -4.10 -10.67 -22.33
CA HIS A 111 -4.72 -11.89 -21.80
C HIS A 111 -6.22 -11.76 -21.54
N GLY A 112 -6.77 -10.54 -21.48
CA GLY A 112 -8.20 -10.30 -21.21
C GLY A 112 -8.64 -10.61 -19.78
N SER A 113 -7.69 -10.81 -18.86
CA SER A 113 -7.93 -11.09 -17.43
C SER A 113 -6.90 -10.34 -16.57
N PRO A 114 -7.26 -9.90 -15.34
CA PRO A 114 -6.30 -9.25 -14.44
C PRO A 114 -5.20 -10.21 -13.99
N MET A 115 -3.94 -9.76 -14.07
CA MET A 115 -2.76 -10.58 -13.78
C MET A 115 -2.82 -11.27 -12.40
N LEU A 116 -3.17 -10.52 -11.35
CA LEU A 116 -3.19 -11.05 -9.99
C LEU A 116 -4.36 -12.00 -9.73
N VAL A 117 -5.45 -11.91 -10.51
CA VAL A 117 -6.58 -12.85 -10.43
C VAL A 117 -6.19 -14.20 -11.06
N ASP A 118 -5.51 -14.17 -12.20
CA ASP A 118 -4.98 -15.39 -12.81
C ASP A 118 -3.88 -16.03 -11.96
N TYR A 119 -3.04 -15.22 -11.31
CA TYR A 119 -2.04 -15.70 -10.36
C TYR A 119 -2.68 -16.33 -9.11
N LEU A 120 -3.69 -15.68 -8.52
CA LEU A 120 -4.46 -16.21 -7.40
C LEU A 120 -4.98 -17.62 -7.70
N ALA A 121 -5.61 -17.81 -8.87
CA ALA A 121 -6.14 -19.11 -9.27
C ALA A 121 -5.06 -20.20 -9.37
N ARG A 122 -3.85 -19.85 -9.80
CA ARG A 122 -2.72 -20.78 -9.86
C ARG A 122 -2.22 -21.14 -8.46
N GLU A 123 -2.09 -20.15 -7.58
CA GLU A 123 -1.66 -20.40 -6.19
C GLU A 123 -2.67 -21.26 -5.43
N GLN A 124 -3.98 -21.07 -5.65
CA GLN A 124 -5.02 -21.92 -5.06
C GLN A 124 -4.98 -23.37 -5.58
N GLN A 125 -4.60 -23.58 -6.84
CA GLN A 125 -4.47 -24.92 -7.42
C GLN A 125 -3.18 -25.63 -6.96
N ASP A 126 -2.08 -24.89 -6.83
CA ASP A 126 -0.77 -25.41 -6.41
C ASP A 126 -0.72 -25.65 -4.90
N GLY A 127 -1.08 -24.64 -4.10
CA GLY A 127 -1.10 -24.69 -2.63
C GLY A 127 0.28 -24.70 -1.97
N SER A 128 1.37 -24.96 -2.70
CA SER A 128 2.73 -25.10 -2.11
C SER A 128 3.27 -23.84 -1.46
N ARG A 129 2.71 -22.67 -1.77
CA ARG A 129 3.10 -21.36 -1.22
C ARG A 129 2.00 -20.68 -0.41
N THR A 130 0.87 -21.34 -0.21
CA THR A 130 -0.24 -20.83 0.60
C THR A 130 0.12 -20.86 2.08
N VAL A 131 -0.08 -19.72 2.76
CA VAL A 131 0.14 -19.58 4.20
C VAL A 131 -1.19 -19.49 4.95
N VAL A 132 -2.13 -18.68 4.45
CA VAL A 132 -3.47 -18.51 5.01
C VAL A 132 -4.49 -18.45 3.89
N GLU A 133 -5.58 -19.19 4.02
CA GLU A 133 -6.74 -19.13 3.12
C GLU A 133 -8.02 -18.99 3.94
N THR A 134 -8.91 -18.09 3.51
CA THR A 134 -10.24 -17.84 4.08
C THR A 134 -11.24 -17.71 2.94
N ASP A 135 -12.54 -17.59 3.26
CA ASP A 135 -13.60 -17.43 2.27
C ASP A 135 -13.39 -16.25 1.30
N HIS A 136 -12.63 -15.23 1.70
CA HIS A 136 -12.46 -13.98 0.94
C HIS A 136 -11.01 -13.54 0.73
N TRP A 137 -10.03 -14.25 1.30
CA TRP A 137 -8.62 -13.86 1.26
C TRP A 137 -7.69 -15.06 1.10
N LEU A 138 -6.64 -14.85 0.32
CA LEU A 138 -5.49 -15.75 0.23
C LEU A 138 -4.21 -14.96 0.57
N ALA A 139 -3.41 -15.47 1.50
CA ALA A 139 -2.06 -15.00 1.79
C ALA A 139 -1.05 -16.08 1.39
N VAL A 140 -0.10 -15.70 0.53
CA VAL A 140 0.94 -16.59 -0.01
C VAL A 140 2.33 -16.01 0.23
N VAL A 141 3.34 -16.88 0.23
CA VAL A 141 4.71 -16.45 -0.08
C VAL A 141 4.80 -16.35 -1.60
N PRO A 142 4.83 -15.14 -2.20
CA PRO A 142 4.73 -15.04 -3.65
C PRO A 142 5.90 -15.75 -4.33
N TRP A 143 5.67 -16.31 -5.52
CA TRP A 143 6.72 -17.01 -6.27
C TRP A 143 7.99 -16.16 -6.48
N TRP A 144 7.82 -14.85 -6.55
CA TRP A 144 8.89 -13.85 -6.71
C TRP A 144 9.30 -13.16 -5.40
N ALA A 145 9.06 -13.77 -4.23
CA ALA A 145 9.40 -13.18 -2.93
C ALA A 145 10.87 -12.73 -2.86
N ALA A 146 11.10 -11.48 -2.43
CA ALA A 146 12.43 -10.91 -2.27
C ALA A 146 12.97 -10.99 -0.84
N TRP A 147 12.08 -11.04 0.15
CA TRP A 147 12.42 -11.08 1.57
C TRP A 147 12.08 -12.44 2.16
N PRO A 148 12.89 -12.94 3.12
CA PRO A 148 12.53 -14.12 3.89
C PRO A 148 11.31 -13.85 4.77
N VAL A 149 10.58 -14.92 5.08
CA VAL A 149 9.45 -14.94 6.00
C VAL A 149 9.91 -15.42 7.37
#